data_AF-A0A1F8QKP6-F1
#
_entry.id   AF-A0A1F8QKP6-F1
#
_cell.length_a   1.000
_cell.length_b   1.000
_cell.length_c   1.000
_cell.angle_alpha   90.00
_cell.angle_beta   90.00
_cell.angle_gamma   90.00
#
_symmetry.space_group_name_H-M   'P 1'
#
loop_
_entity.id
_entity.type
_entity.pdbx_description
1 polymer ?
#
loop_
_entity_poly.entity_id
_entity_poly.type
_entity_poly.pdbx_seq_one_letter_code
_entity_poly.pdbx_strand_id
1 'polypeptide(L)'
;MNFLYPIPSNSIVTQTFAEHVHAARVHGWQNYNGGIDWAVSSGTPVKAAQAGKVTLVRNDATGYGTHVRIQHDEGYLTIYGHLMEFAVKAGDIVKAGEVIGRSDNTGNSTGPHLHFELRKNNVAIDPASLLVARLDGGEPGGEEEPGGGHEEPGGGPEPDSFPELPRARVTSQIGLNVRSGAGVGNPLVGYLPNGTEVDVLRKVTDGGDTWLQIGYQQFIAMKVGSEKLAEWKA
;
A
#
# COMPACT_ATOMS: atom_id res chain seq x y z
N MET A 1 11.03 6.74 12.15
CA MET A 1 9.95 7.67 11.75
C MET A 1 8.63 6.90 11.74
N ASN A 2 7.56 7.42 12.35
CA ASN A 2 6.21 6.83 12.27
C ASN A 2 5.31 7.72 11.41
N PHE A 3 4.26 7.15 10.82
CA PHE A 3 3.29 7.83 9.97
C PHE A 3 1.89 7.63 10.52
N LEU A 4 1.08 8.68 10.59
CA LEU A 4 -0.33 8.58 10.94
C LEU A 4 -1.10 7.88 9.82
N TYR A 5 -2.16 7.14 10.20
CA TYR A 5 -3.16 6.76 9.21
C TYR A 5 -3.75 8.02 8.56
N PRO A 6 -3.73 8.13 7.22
CA PRO A 6 -4.23 9.31 6.51
C PRO A 6 -5.77 9.35 6.43
N ILE A 7 -6.42 8.27 6.85
CA ILE A 7 -7.87 8.02 6.88
C ILE A 7 -8.20 7.28 8.19
N PRO A 8 -9.48 6.98 8.53
CA PRO A 8 -9.79 6.18 9.70
C PRO A 8 -9.01 4.85 9.73
N SER A 9 -8.35 4.54 10.84
CA SER A 9 -7.46 3.36 10.95
C SER A 9 -8.18 2.01 10.90
N ASN A 10 -9.50 2.01 11.00
CA ASN A 10 -10.37 0.83 10.84
C ASN A 10 -10.88 0.65 9.40
N SER A 11 -10.40 1.44 8.44
CA SER A 11 -10.75 1.28 7.02
C SER A 11 -10.28 -0.07 6.48
N ILE A 12 -11.11 -0.65 5.61
CA ILE A 12 -10.88 -1.97 5.03
C ILE A 12 -9.76 -1.86 3.99
N VAL A 13 -8.68 -2.63 4.18
CA VAL A 13 -7.64 -2.79 3.17
C VAL A 13 -8.21 -3.59 2.00
N THR A 14 -8.32 -2.96 0.84
CA THR A 14 -8.78 -3.61 -0.40
C THR A 14 -7.62 -4.15 -1.23
N GLN A 15 -6.43 -3.57 -1.08
CA GLN A 15 -5.20 -4.08 -1.69
C GLN A 15 -4.00 -3.74 -0.80
N THR A 16 -3.17 -4.74 -0.54
CA THR A 16 -1.93 -4.62 0.23
C THR A 16 -0.76 -4.22 -0.66
N PHE A 17 0.31 -3.72 -0.04
CA PHE A 17 1.57 -3.47 -0.71
C PHE A 17 2.12 -4.70 -1.43
N ALA A 18 2.08 -5.87 -0.77
CA ALA A 18 2.53 -7.12 -1.35
C ALA A 18 1.72 -7.52 -2.62
N GLU A 19 0.40 -7.26 -2.64
CA GLU A 19 -0.44 -7.48 -3.83
C GLU A 19 -0.05 -6.56 -4.99
N HIS A 20 0.25 -5.28 -4.71
CA HIS A 20 0.76 -4.34 -5.71
C HIS A 20 2.09 -4.81 -6.30
N VAL A 21 3.06 -5.18 -5.44
CA VAL A 21 4.36 -5.71 -5.87
C VAL A 21 4.19 -6.95 -6.75
N HIS A 22 3.35 -7.89 -6.33
CA HIS A 22 3.12 -9.12 -7.09
C HIS A 22 2.46 -8.84 -8.44
N ALA A 23 1.41 -8.02 -8.49
CA ALA A 23 0.74 -7.66 -9.73
C ALA A 23 1.73 -7.00 -10.72
N ALA A 24 2.55 -6.08 -10.22
CA ALA A 24 3.55 -5.41 -11.04
C ALA A 24 4.62 -6.37 -11.59
N ARG A 25 5.05 -7.38 -10.79
CA ARG A 25 5.95 -8.43 -11.26
C ARG A 25 5.31 -9.30 -12.34
N VAL A 26 4.07 -9.76 -12.14
CA VAL A 26 3.34 -10.61 -13.09
C VAL A 26 3.09 -9.89 -14.42
N HIS A 27 2.81 -8.59 -14.39
CA HIS A 27 2.52 -7.79 -15.58
C HIS A 27 3.74 -7.07 -16.17
N GLY A 28 4.92 -7.17 -15.54
CA GLY A 28 6.15 -6.53 -16.00
C GLY A 28 6.14 -5.00 -15.92
N TRP A 29 5.42 -4.41 -14.96
CA TRP A 29 5.28 -2.96 -14.81
C TRP A 29 6.51 -2.34 -14.14
N GLN A 30 7.22 -1.48 -14.87
CA GLN A 30 8.49 -0.86 -14.44
C GLN A 30 8.33 0.44 -13.63
N ASN A 31 7.10 0.95 -13.45
CA ASN A 31 6.78 2.18 -12.70
C ASN A 31 5.41 2.00 -12.01
N TYR A 32 5.28 0.96 -11.19
CA TYR A 32 4.00 0.64 -10.55
C TYR A 32 3.78 1.47 -9.30
N ASN A 33 2.52 1.60 -8.93
CA ASN A 33 2.11 2.33 -7.75
C ASN A 33 2.24 1.44 -6.51
N GLY A 34 3.44 1.40 -5.90
CA GLY A 34 3.74 0.54 -4.75
C GLY A 34 3.11 1.07 -3.45
N GLY A 35 1.84 0.77 -3.23
CA GLY A 35 1.07 1.33 -2.12
C GLY A 35 0.10 0.36 -1.45
N ILE A 36 -0.71 0.90 -0.55
CA ILE A 36 -1.84 0.23 0.09
C ILE A 36 -3.12 0.97 -0.29
N ASP A 37 -4.17 0.20 -0.57
CA ASP A 37 -5.48 0.73 -0.90
C ASP A 37 -6.47 0.43 0.22
N TRP A 38 -7.21 1.47 0.60
CA TRP A 38 -8.29 1.35 1.57
C TRP A 38 -9.62 1.78 0.99
N ALA A 39 -10.63 0.91 1.09
CA ALA A 39 -12.00 1.30 0.79
C ALA A 39 -12.46 2.39 1.75
N VAL A 40 -12.79 3.55 1.18
CA VAL A 40 -13.35 4.70 1.89
C VAL A 40 -14.34 5.41 0.98
N SER A 41 -15.44 5.89 1.55
CA SER A 41 -16.45 6.63 0.80
C SER A 41 -15.89 7.90 0.18
N SER A 42 -16.40 8.30 -0.98
CA SER A 42 -16.07 9.59 -1.58
C SER A 42 -16.32 10.74 -0.60
N GLY A 43 -15.42 11.72 -0.58
CA GLY A 43 -15.50 12.88 0.31
C GLY A 43 -14.90 12.67 1.70
N THR A 44 -14.40 11.47 2.03
CA THR A 44 -13.72 11.22 3.32
C THR A 44 -12.47 12.11 3.42
N PRO A 45 -12.30 12.89 4.50
CA PRO A 45 -11.11 13.72 4.67
C PRO A 45 -9.84 12.87 4.68
N VAL A 46 -8.88 13.23 3.83
CA VAL A 46 -7.55 12.63 3.76
C VAL A 46 -6.56 13.56 4.43
N LYS A 47 -5.75 13.01 5.32
CA LYS A 47 -4.81 13.75 6.16
C LYS A 47 -3.36 13.46 5.77
N ALA A 48 -2.49 14.45 5.93
CA ALA A 48 -1.05 14.25 5.85
C ALA A 48 -0.61 13.23 6.91
N ALA A 49 0.01 12.13 6.47
CA ALA A 49 0.48 11.07 7.34
C ALA A 49 1.64 11.53 8.24
N GLN A 50 2.40 12.54 7.81
CA GLN A 50 3.47 13.15 8.58
C GLN A 50 3.66 14.61 8.16
N ALA A 51 4.28 15.42 9.02
CA ALA A 51 4.68 16.78 8.66
C ALA A 51 5.67 16.77 7.49
N GLY A 52 5.61 17.78 6.63
CA GLY A 52 6.47 17.86 5.47
C GLY A 52 6.08 18.96 4.50
N LYS A 53 6.75 18.98 3.35
CA LYS A 53 6.52 19.94 2.27
C LYS A 53 5.77 19.28 1.13
N VAL A 54 4.67 19.89 0.71
CA VAL A 54 3.94 19.47 -0.49
C VAL A 54 4.82 19.74 -1.70
N THR A 55 5.26 18.69 -2.38
CA THR A 55 6.12 18.81 -3.57
C THR A 55 5.31 18.83 -4.86
N LEU A 56 4.11 18.24 -4.86
CA LEU A 56 3.27 18.16 -6.04
C LEU A 56 1.79 18.03 -5.66
N VAL A 57 0.95 18.75 -6.39
CA VAL A 57 -0.49 18.50 -6.51
C VAL A 57 -0.83 18.43 -7.99
N ARG A 58 -1.58 17.43 -8.42
CA ARG A 58 -1.88 17.23 -9.84
C ARG A 58 -3.21 16.52 -10.01
N ASN A 59 -3.84 16.74 -11.16
CA ASN A 59 -5.01 16.01 -11.61
C ASN A 59 -4.70 15.38 -12.97
N ASP A 60 -4.52 14.07 -12.97
CA ASP A 60 -4.29 13.28 -14.17
C ASP A 60 -5.54 12.49 -14.57
N ALA A 61 -5.74 12.29 -15.87
CA ALA A 61 -6.86 11.50 -16.37
C ALA A 61 -6.72 10.00 -16.06
N THR A 62 -5.51 9.51 -15.77
CA THR A 62 -5.19 8.10 -15.52
C THR A 62 -4.19 7.97 -14.37
N GLY A 63 -3.77 6.74 -14.03
CA GLY A 63 -2.84 6.51 -12.93
C GLY A 63 -3.44 6.94 -11.58
N TYR A 64 -2.72 7.77 -10.84
CA TYR A 64 -3.15 8.27 -9.52
C TYR A 64 -4.38 9.19 -9.54
N GLY A 65 -4.82 9.68 -10.71
CA GLY A 65 -5.90 10.66 -10.75
C GLY A 65 -5.51 12.00 -10.13
N THR A 66 -6.42 12.58 -9.36
CA THR A 66 -6.10 13.71 -8.48
C THR A 66 -5.27 13.21 -7.32
N HIS A 67 -4.09 13.80 -7.10
CA HIS A 67 -3.16 13.33 -6.09
C HIS A 67 -2.27 14.42 -5.51
N VAL A 68 -1.75 14.13 -4.31
CA VAL A 68 -0.83 14.97 -3.55
C VAL A 68 0.44 14.16 -3.26
N ARG A 69 1.61 14.81 -3.34
CA ARG A 69 2.90 14.27 -2.87
C ARG A 69 3.49 15.16 -1.78
N ILE A 70 3.96 14.54 -0.71
CA ILE A 70 4.56 15.25 0.43
C ILE A 70 5.93 14.66 0.70
N GLN A 71 6.95 15.51 0.57
CA GLN A 71 8.31 15.19 0.98
C GLN A 71 8.44 15.41 2.49
N HIS A 72 9.01 14.42 3.15
CA HIS A 72 9.32 14.42 4.57
C HIS A 72 10.83 14.35 4.78
N ASP A 73 11.23 14.47 6.04
CA ASP A 73 12.62 14.32 6.46
C ASP A 73 13.17 12.92 6.15
N GLU A 74 14.50 12.81 6.21
CA GLU A 74 15.25 11.57 5.96
C GLU A 74 14.96 10.93 4.58
N GLY A 75 14.49 11.68 3.59
CA GLY A 75 14.22 11.15 2.24
C GLY A 75 12.94 10.31 2.15
N TYR A 76 12.01 10.43 3.11
CA TYR A 76 10.69 9.83 2.99
C TYR A 76 9.75 10.67 2.11
N LEU A 77 8.92 10.01 1.31
CA LEU A 77 7.91 10.64 0.46
C LEU A 77 6.60 9.88 0.61
N THR A 78 5.49 10.61 0.78
CA THR A 78 4.15 10.02 0.72
C THR A 78 3.38 10.48 -0.51
N ILE A 79 2.58 9.59 -1.07
CA ILE A 79 1.69 9.86 -2.21
C ILE A 79 0.27 9.49 -1.81
N TYR A 80 -0.68 10.38 -2.10
CA TYR A 80 -2.11 10.22 -1.80
C TYR A 80 -2.88 10.33 -3.12
N GLY A 81 -3.38 9.20 -3.63
CA GLY A 81 -4.04 9.08 -4.93
C GLY A 81 -5.56 8.97 -4.85
N HIS A 82 -6.19 9.04 -6.02
CA HIS A 82 -7.63 8.89 -6.25
C HIS A 82 -8.49 9.89 -5.47
N LEU A 83 -8.00 11.12 -5.28
CA LEU A 83 -8.73 12.16 -4.56
C LEU A 83 -9.83 12.78 -5.44
N MET A 84 -10.85 13.41 -4.84
CA MET A 84 -11.74 14.31 -5.59
C MET A 84 -11.14 15.71 -5.72
N GLU A 85 -10.47 16.16 -4.66
CA GLU A 85 -9.91 17.50 -4.54
C GLU A 85 -8.71 17.49 -3.57
N PHE A 86 -7.83 18.48 -3.73
CA PHE A 86 -6.76 18.80 -2.80
C PHE A 86 -7.06 20.12 -2.06
N ALA A 87 -6.72 20.18 -0.78
CA ALA A 87 -6.87 21.36 0.09
C ALA A 87 -5.55 22.14 0.25
N VAL A 88 -4.50 21.73 -0.46
CA VAL A 88 -3.13 22.26 -0.39
C VAL A 88 -2.58 22.53 -1.78
N LYS A 89 -1.47 23.26 -1.89
CA LYS A 89 -0.74 23.51 -3.13
C LYS A 89 0.74 23.15 -3.00
N ALA A 90 1.42 22.96 -4.13
CA ALA A 90 2.86 22.74 -4.15
C ALA A 90 3.59 23.91 -3.46
N GLY A 91 4.52 23.57 -2.57
CA GLY A 91 5.27 24.50 -1.73
C GLY A 91 4.75 24.65 -0.31
N ASP A 92 3.51 24.25 -0.01
CA ASP A 92 2.94 24.35 1.33
C ASP A 92 3.69 23.45 2.33
N ILE A 93 3.80 23.91 3.58
CA ILE A 93 4.26 23.11 4.71
C ILE A 93 3.02 22.65 5.47
N VAL A 94 2.89 21.34 5.67
CA VAL A 94 1.76 20.72 6.36
C VAL A 94 2.21 20.04 7.63
N LYS A 95 1.32 19.98 8.62
CA LYS A 95 1.52 19.21 9.86
C LYS A 95 0.95 17.80 9.71
N ALA A 96 1.48 16.86 10.49
CA ALA A 96 0.88 15.53 10.60
C ALA A 96 -0.59 15.66 11.06
N GLY A 97 -1.50 14.98 10.37
CA GLY A 97 -2.93 15.00 10.65
C GLY A 97 -3.70 16.18 10.02
N GLU A 98 -3.01 17.10 9.35
CA GLU A 98 -3.64 18.19 8.60
C GLU A 98 -4.40 17.65 7.38
N VAL A 99 -5.59 18.17 7.10
CA VAL A 99 -6.39 17.73 5.94
C VAL A 99 -5.78 18.29 4.66
N ILE A 100 -5.43 17.39 3.74
CA ILE A 100 -4.78 17.74 2.46
C ILE A 100 -5.69 17.53 1.26
N GLY A 101 -6.86 16.91 1.44
CA GLY A 101 -7.82 16.63 0.39
C GLY A 101 -8.93 15.70 0.85
N ARG A 102 -9.64 15.13 -0.12
CA ARG A 102 -10.72 14.16 0.11
C ARG A 102 -10.64 12.98 -0.83
N SER A 103 -10.89 11.77 -0.33
CA SER A 103 -10.87 10.54 -1.12
C SER A 103 -11.99 10.50 -2.15
N ASP A 104 -11.79 9.79 -3.25
CA ASP A 104 -12.78 9.57 -4.29
C ASP A 104 -12.38 8.39 -5.20
N ASN A 105 -12.63 8.50 -6.50
CA ASN A 105 -12.48 7.44 -7.50
C ASN A 105 -11.86 7.99 -8.81
N THR A 106 -11.00 9.00 -8.73
CA THR A 106 -10.38 9.60 -9.93
C THR A 106 -9.23 8.77 -10.47
N GLY A 107 -8.88 8.93 -11.76
CA GLY A 107 -7.79 8.17 -12.39
C GLY A 107 -8.14 6.71 -12.64
N ASN A 108 -7.16 5.81 -12.48
CA ASN A 108 -7.35 4.37 -12.67
C ASN A 108 -7.86 3.72 -11.38
N SER A 109 -9.16 3.81 -11.13
CA SER A 109 -9.81 3.31 -9.91
C SER A 109 -11.14 2.63 -10.23
N THR A 110 -11.41 1.49 -9.61
CA THR A 110 -12.63 0.69 -9.82
C THR A 110 -13.77 1.02 -8.85
N GLY A 111 -13.50 1.80 -7.81
CA GLY A 111 -14.47 2.28 -6.83
C GLY A 111 -13.83 3.21 -5.80
N PRO A 112 -14.63 3.96 -5.02
CA PRO A 112 -14.09 4.92 -4.06
C PRO A 112 -13.12 4.29 -3.06
N HIS A 113 -11.89 4.81 -3.03
CA HIS A 113 -10.84 4.37 -2.12
C HIS A 113 -9.75 5.44 -1.97
N LEU A 114 -8.82 5.22 -1.04
CA LEU A 114 -7.56 5.96 -0.99
C LEU A 114 -6.43 5.01 -1.37
N HIS A 115 -5.67 5.39 -2.40
CA HIS A 115 -4.36 4.81 -2.66
C HIS A 115 -3.29 5.60 -1.93
N PHE A 116 -2.46 4.90 -1.14
CA PHE A 116 -1.40 5.52 -0.36
C PHE A 116 -0.07 4.82 -0.57
N GLU A 117 0.95 5.59 -0.92
CA GLU A 117 2.32 5.09 -0.99
C GLU A 117 3.19 5.72 0.08
N LEU A 118 4.12 4.91 0.58
CA LEU A 118 5.27 5.38 1.32
C LEU A 118 6.52 4.99 0.54
N ARG A 119 7.39 5.97 0.29
CA ARG A 119 8.68 5.77 -0.37
C ARG A 119 9.83 6.23 0.52
N LYS A 120 10.96 5.53 0.43
CA LYS A 120 12.25 5.95 1.01
C LYS A 120 13.25 6.09 -0.12
N ASN A 121 13.85 7.27 -0.28
CA ASN A 121 14.78 7.57 -1.38
C ASN A 121 14.16 7.20 -2.74
N ASN A 122 12.89 7.56 -2.93
CA ASN A 122 12.07 7.29 -4.12
C ASN A 122 11.70 5.81 -4.40
N VAL A 123 12.14 4.87 -3.55
CA VAL A 123 11.76 3.44 -3.63
C VAL A 123 10.54 3.17 -2.74
N ALA A 124 9.51 2.53 -3.29
CA ALA A 124 8.31 2.16 -2.55
C ALA A 124 8.59 1.09 -1.48
N ILE A 125 8.05 1.30 -0.28
CA ILE A 125 8.18 0.40 0.86
C ILE A 125 6.81 0.11 1.47
N ASP A 126 6.67 -1.01 2.18
CA ASP A 126 5.40 -1.37 2.84
C ASP A 126 5.06 -0.37 3.96
N PRO A 127 3.98 0.43 3.82
CA PRO A 127 3.60 1.41 4.82
C PRO A 127 3.06 0.76 6.11
N ALA A 128 2.56 -0.48 6.06
CA ALA A 128 1.83 -1.09 7.16
C ALA A 128 2.63 -1.16 8.47
N SER A 129 3.94 -1.36 8.38
CA SER A 129 4.83 -1.45 9.54
C SER A 129 5.11 -0.11 10.23
N LEU A 130 4.87 1.01 9.55
CA LEU A 130 5.18 2.37 10.04
C LEU A 130 3.92 3.20 10.33
N LEU A 131 2.73 2.67 10.01
CA LEU A 131 1.45 3.34 10.25
C LEU A 131 0.98 3.21 11.71
N VAL A 132 0.59 4.32 12.32
CA VAL A 132 0.09 4.40 13.70
C VAL A 132 -1.21 5.21 13.76
N ALA A 133 -2.17 4.76 14.59
CA ALA A 133 -3.49 5.38 14.66
C ALA A 133 -3.48 6.79 15.28
N ARG A 134 -2.56 7.04 16.23
CA ARG A 134 -2.25 8.34 16.81
C ARG A 134 -0.80 8.36 17.30
N LEU A 135 -0.18 9.54 17.22
CA LEU A 135 1.07 9.84 17.93
C LEU A 135 0.70 10.31 19.34
N ASP A 136 0.29 9.40 20.23
CA ASP A 136 -0.05 9.81 21.60
C ASP A 136 1.24 10.03 22.40
N GLY A 137 1.63 11.31 22.52
CA GLY A 137 2.72 11.79 23.36
C GLY A 137 3.04 13.28 23.25
N GLY A 138 2.09 14.17 23.58
CA GLY A 138 2.37 15.56 24.01
C GLY A 138 2.24 16.68 22.96
N GLU A 139 1.34 17.65 23.19
CA GLU A 139 1.34 18.96 22.51
C GLU A 139 2.38 19.95 23.15
N PRO A 140 2.42 21.25 22.77
CA PRO A 140 3.33 21.83 21.79
C PRO A 140 4.32 22.83 22.42
N GLY A 141 5.49 23.03 21.84
CA GLY A 141 6.38 24.10 22.27
C GLY A 141 7.63 24.26 21.42
N GLY A 142 7.88 25.51 21.01
CA GLY A 142 9.21 26.00 20.67
C GLY A 142 9.46 26.19 19.18
N GLU A 143 9.46 27.47 18.79
CA GLU A 143 10.09 27.99 17.57
C GLU A 143 11.59 27.64 17.55
N GLU A 144 12.16 27.42 16.35
CA GLU A 144 13.36 28.11 15.84
C GLU A 144 13.80 27.54 14.47
N GLU A 145 13.78 28.41 13.45
CA GLU A 145 14.64 28.39 12.25
C GLU A 145 15.89 29.24 12.59
N PRO A 146 17.08 29.14 11.93
CA PRO A 146 17.20 29.04 10.47
C PRO A 146 18.43 28.29 9.88
N GLY A 147 18.38 28.05 8.56
CA GLY A 147 19.54 28.34 7.69
C GLY A 147 19.97 27.30 6.64
N GLY A 148 19.63 27.60 5.37
CA GLY A 148 20.56 27.71 4.23
C GLY A 148 21.36 26.50 3.73
N GLY A 149 21.10 26.10 2.47
CA GLY A 149 22.02 25.29 1.67
C GLY A 149 21.34 24.60 0.50
N HIS A 150 21.27 25.27 -0.64
CA HIS A 150 20.75 24.72 -1.89
C HIS A 150 21.92 24.10 -2.67
N GLU A 151 21.91 22.79 -2.87
CA GLU A 151 22.71 22.12 -3.89
C GLU A 151 21.86 21.05 -4.59
N GLU A 152 21.75 21.20 -5.91
CA GLU A 152 21.40 20.21 -6.92
C GLU A 152 22.38 20.46 -8.09
N PRO A 153 22.72 19.50 -8.98
CA PRO A 153 22.23 18.13 -9.06
C PRO A 153 23.35 17.08 -9.25
N GLY A 154 23.04 15.81 -9.00
CA GLY A 154 23.93 14.71 -9.36
C GLY A 154 23.21 13.38 -9.42
N GLY A 155 22.90 12.93 -10.64
CA GLY A 155 22.59 11.54 -11.00
C GLY A 155 21.47 10.88 -10.20
N GLY A 156 20.22 11.02 -10.65
CA GLY A 156 19.10 10.24 -10.11
C GLY A 156 19.41 8.74 -10.15
N PRO A 157 19.11 7.98 -9.07
CA PRO A 157 19.31 6.53 -9.08
C PRO A 157 18.45 5.87 -10.16
N GLU A 158 18.99 4.81 -10.76
CA GLU A 158 18.31 3.95 -11.74
C GLU A 158 16.94 3.45 -11.23
N PRO A 159 15.96 3.22 -12.12
CA PRO A 159 14.62 2.79 -11.72
C PRO A 159 14.60 1.37 -11.12
N ASP A 160 13.96 1.29 -9.95
CA ASP A 160 13.07 0.23 -9.47
C ASP A 160 13.59 -1.21 -9.39
N SER A 161 14.37 -1.52 -8.34
CA SER A 161 14.40 -2.88 -7.78
C SER A 161 13.12 -3.12 -6.97
N PHE A 162 12.25 -4.02 -7.42
CA PHE A 162 11.10 -4.48 -6.62
C PHE A 162 11.58 -5.08 -5.28
N PRO A 163 10.94 -4.76 -4.14
CA PRO A 163 11.22 -5.47 -2.90
C PRO A 163 10.90 -6.95 -3.08
N GLU A 164 11.79 -7.83 -2.60
CA GLU A 164 11.56 -9.27 -2.62
C GLU A 164 10.40 -9.64 -1.69
N LEU A 165 9.48 -10.46 -2.20
CA LEU A 165 8.41 -11.04 -1.40
C LEU A 165 8.88 -12.38 -0.85
N PRO A 166 8.43 -12.79 0.36
CA PRO A 166 8.71 -14.13 0.86
C PRO A 166 8.24 -15.19 -0.15
N ARG A 167 9.17 -16.02 -0.63
CA ARG A 167 8.86 -17.16 -1.49
C ARG A 167 8.65 -18.40 -0.66
N ALA A 168 7.64 -19.18 -0.98
CA ALA A 168 7.46 -20.49 -0.37
C ALA A 168 7.11 -21.55 -1.42
N ARG A 169 7.68 -22.74 -1.23
CA ARG A 169 7.22 -23.92 -1.96
C ARG A 169 5.97 -24.47 -1.28
N VAL A 170 4.89 -24.57 -2.04
CA VAL A 170 3.63 -25.15 -1.56
C VAL A 170 3.54 -26.60 -2.00
N THR A 171 3.39 -27.51 -1.04
CA THR A 171 3.22 -28.94 -1.29
C THR A 171 1.85 -29.41 -0.83
N SER A 172 1.14 -30.13 -1.69
CA SER A 172 -0.17 -30.73 -1.44
C SER A 172 -0.22 -32.15 -2.02
N GLN A 173 -1.28 -32.90 -1.76
CA GLN A 173 -1.38 -34.27 -2.31
C GLN A 173 -1.67 -34.26 -3.83
N ILE A 174 -2.53 -33.36 -4.29
CA ILE A 174 -3.08 -33.38 -5.65
C ILE A 174 -3.15 -31.99 -6.31
N GLY A 175 -2.52 -30.96 -5.75
CA GLY A 175 -2.70 -29.56 -6.17
C GLY A 175 -3.85 -28.87 -5.45
N LEU A 176 -3.93 -27.53 -5.57
CA LEU A 176 -4.87 -26.69 -4.85
C LEU A 176 -5.70 -25.82 -5.79
N ASN A 177 -6.97 -25.66 -5.46
CA ASN A 177 -7.80 -24.64 -6.09
C ASN A 177 -7.37 -23.24 -5.64
N VAL A 178 -7.27 -22.31 -6.59
CA VAL A 178 -7.03 -20.89 -6.32
C VAL A 178 -8.36 -20.16 -6.35
N ARG A 179 -8.65 -19.39 -5.31
CA ARG A 179 -9.91 -18.66 -5.12
C ARG A 179 -9.71 -17.16 -5.10
N SER A 180 -10.77 -16.42 -5.44
CA SER A 180 -10.78 -14.95 -5.44
C SER A 180 -10.71 -14.31 -4.05
N GLY A 181 -10.85 -15.12 -2.99
CA GLY A 181 -10.85 -14.68 -1.59
C GLY A 181 -10.53 -15.84 -0.65
N ALA A 182 -10.13 -15.50 0.58
CA ALA A 182 -9.98 -16.48 1.66
C ALA A 182 -11.37 -16.98 2.05
N GLY A 183 -11.69 -18.23 1.71
CA GLY A 183 -12.97 -18.87 2.02
C GLY A 183 -13.46 -19.77 0.90
N VAL A 184 -13.99 -20.94 1.25
CA VAL A 184 -14.44 -21.95 0.28
C VAL A 184 -15.63 -21.50 -0.59
N GLY A 185 -16.36 -20.47 -0.14
CA GLY A 185 -17.47 -19.86 -0.89
C GLY A 185 -17.03 -18.89 -1.99
N ASN A 186 -15.75 -18.48 -2.02
CA ASN A 186 -15.25 -17.56 -3.05
C ASN A 186 -15.07 -18.28 -4.39
N PRO A 187 -15.36 -17.62 -5.53
CA PRO A 187 -15.14 -18.16 -6.87
C PRO A 187 -13.75 -18.76 -7.11
N LEU A 188 -13.70 -19.82 -7.92
CA LEU A 188 -12.44 -20.37 -8.44
C LEU A 188 -11.89 -19.46 -9.53
N VAL A 189 -10.62 -19.08 -9.40
CA VAL A 189 -9.90 -18.23 -10.36
C VAL A 189 -8.67 -18.93 -10.95
N GLY A 190 -8.36 -20.13 -10.49
CA GLY A 190 -7.24 -20.91 -11.01
C GLY A 190 -7.01 -22.21 -10.26
N TYR A 191 -5.89 -22.84 -10.60
CA TYR A 191 -5.43 -24.08 -9.99
C TYR A 191 -3.90 -24.05 -9.86
N LEU A 192 -3.40 -24.46 -8.70
CA LEU A 192 -2.00 -24.49 -8.33
C LEU A 192 -1.52 -25.96 -8.31
N PRO A 193 -0.68 -26.39 -9.26
CA PRO A 193 -0.11 -27.74 -9.25
C PRO A 193 0.72 -28.00 -7.99
N ASN A 194 0.77 -29.26 -7.55
CA ASN A 194 1.61 -29.66 -6.42
C ASN A 194 3.09 -29.33 -6.66
N GLY A 195 3.76 -28.77 -5.64
CA GLY A 195 5.18 -28.45 -5.67
C GLY A 195 5.52 -27.12 -6.31
N THR A 196 4.51 -26.34 -6.74
CA THR A 196 4.70 -25.00 -7.30
C THR A 196 5.28 -24.05 -6.24
N GLU A 197 6.26 -23.26 -6.65
CA GLU A 197 6.77 -22.15 -5.85
C GLU A 197 5.92 -20.91 -6.11
N VAL A 198 5.54 -20.23 -5.03
CA VAL A 198 4.71 -19.03 -5.07
C VAL A 198 5.29 -17.97 -4.14
N ASP A 199 5.10 -16.70 -4.49
CA ASP A 199 5.26 -15.62 -3.54
C ASP A 199 4.10 -15.68 -2.53
N VAL A 200 4.39 -15.66 -1.23
CA VAL A 200 3.38 -15.64 -0.17
C VAL A 200 3.21 -14.19 0.29
N LEU A 201 2.10 -13.58 -0.11
CA LEU A 201 1.82 -12.18 0.19
C LEU A 201 1.40 -12.01 1.65
N ARG A 202 0.55 -12.90 2.15
CA ARG A 202 0.15 -12.97 3.56
C ARG A 202 -0.55 -14.28 3.89
N LYS A 203 -0.59 -14.58 5.19
CA LYS A 203 -1.46 -15.61 5.78
C LYS A 203 -2.76 -14.96 6.24
N VAL A 204 -3.89 -15.56 5.89
CA VAL A 204 -5.23 -15.16 6.34
C VAL A 204 -5.85 -16.29 7.15
N THR A 205 -6.49 -15.93 8.26
CA THR A 205 -7.29 -16.87 9.07
C THR A 205 -8.73 -16.40 9.06
N ASP A 206 -9.64 -17.28 8.64
CA ASP A 206 -11.07 -16.98 8.58
C ASP A 206 -11.85 -18.21 9.08
N GLY A 207 -12.75 -18.03 10.04
CA GLY A 207 -13.55 -19.14 10.60
C GLY A 207 -12.73 -20.31 11.20
N GLY A 208 -11.44 -20.13 11.48
CA GLY A 208 -10.53 -21.20 11.91
C GLY A 208 -9.77 -21.89 10.77
N ASP A 209 -10.11 -21.59 9.52
CA ASP A 209 -9.40 -22.01 8.32
C ASP A 209 -8.13 -21.18 8.13
N THR A 210 -7.16 -21.73 7.42
CA THR A 210 -5.92 -21.03 7.09
C THR A 210 -5.74 -20.96 5.58
N TRP A 211 -5.53 -19.75 5.09
CA TRP A 211 -5.35 -19.44 3.68
C TRP A 211 -4.02 -18.71 3.49
N LEU A 212 -3.37 -18.95 2.35
CA LEU A 212 -2.30 -18.09 1.87
C LEU A 212 -2.82 -17.28 0.70
N GLN A 213 -2.52 -15.99 0.72
CA GLN A 213 -2.65 -15.16 -0.45
C GLN A 213 -1.35 -15.24 -1.25
N ILE A 214 -1.46 -15.62 -2.53
CA ILE A 214 -0.33 -15.87 -3.43
C ILE A 214 -0.29 -14.93 -4.64
N GLY A 215 -1.27 -14.03 -4.73
CA GLY A 215 -1.40 -13.03 -5.78
C GLY A 215 -2.58 -12.09 -5.52
N TYR A 216 -2.78 -11.11 -6.42
CA TYR A 216 -3.94 -10.21 -6.34
C TYR A 216 -5.23 -11.01 -6.46
N GLN A 217 -6.05 -10.99 -5.40
CA GLN A 217 -7.26 -11.82 -5.31
C GLN A 217 -7.01 -13.30 -5.64
N GLN A 218 -5.88 -13.85 -5.23
CA GLN A 218 -5.55 -15.27 -5.45
C GLN A 218 -5.17 -15.92 -4.12
N PHE A 219 -6.04 -16.81 -3.65
CA PHE A 219 -5.92 -17.46 -2.35
C PHE A 219 -5.94 -18.97 -2.50
N ILE A 220 -5.08 -19.65 -1.76
CA ILE A 220 -5.04 -21.11 -1.63
C ILE A 220 -5.32 -21.53 -0.20
N ALA A 221 -6.06 -22.62 -0.04
CA ALA A 221 -6.38 -23.17 1.27
C ALA A 221 -5.23 -24.04 1.78
N MET A 222 -4.74 -23.76 2.99
CA MET A 222 -3.75 -24.58 3.69
C MET A 222 -4.42 -25.52 4.68
N LYS A 223 -5.51 -25.06 5.32
CA LYS A 223 -6.31 -25.83 6.26
C LYS A 223 -7.77 -25.41 6.18
N VAL A 224 -8.69 -26.36 6.10
CA VAL A 224 -10.14 -26.13 6.16
C VAL A 224 -10.73 -27.03 7.25
N GLY A 225 -11.37 -26.46 8.27
CA GLY A 225 -11.78 -27.18 9.47
C GLY A 225 -10.60 -27.83 10.18
N SER A 226 -10.69 -29.16 10.38
CA SER A 226 -9.61 -29.98 10.94
C SER A 226 -8.64 -30.53 9.89
N GLU A 227 -8.94 -30.39 8.61
CA GLU A 227 -8.16 -30.99 7.53
C GLU A 227 -7.02 -30.07 7.09
N LYS A 228 -5.80 -30.61 7.07
CA LYS A 228 -4.62 -29.94 6.52
C LYS A 228 -4.48 -30.33 5.05
N LEU A 229 -4.57 -29.35 4.16
CA LEU A 229 -4.56 -29.55 2.71
C LEU A 229 -3.16 -29.40 2.10
N ALA A 230 -2.32 -28.57 2.71
CA ALA A 230 -0.99 -28.29 2.20
C ALA A 230 -0.01 -27.83 3.29
N GLU A 231 1.27 -27.87 2.94
CA GLU A 231 2.37 -27.31 3.73
C GLU A 231 3.08 -26.24 2.90
N TRP A 232 3.66 -25.24 3.57
CA TRP A 232 4.58 -24.31 2.94
C TRP A 232 5.86 -24.22 3.75
N LYS A 233 6.98 -24.05 3.05
CA LYS A 233 8.28 -23.75 3.65
C LYS A 233 8.81 -22.48 3.01
N ALA A 234 8.99 -21.45 3.85
CA ALA A 234 9.70 -20.22 3.50
C ALA A 234 11.21 -20.47 3.50
#